data_AF-A0A1C2GHH7-F1
#
_entry.id   AF-A0A1C2GHH7-F1
#
_cell.length_a   1.000
_cell.length_b   1.000
_cell.length_c   1.000
_cell.angle_alpha   90.00
_cell.angle_beta   90.00
_cell.angle_gamma   90.00
#
_symmetry.space_group_name_H-M   'P 1'
#
loop_
_entity.id
_entity.type
_entity.pdbx_description
1 polymer ?
#
loop_
_entity_poly.entity_id
_entity_poly.type
_entity_poly.pdbx_seq_one_letter_code
_entity_poly.pdbx_strand_id
1 'polypeptide(L)'
;MNWKLIVQLSLFGLIMAFGTISLIPDKIEPFFWLVIFAFCAFVIARACTGKYFMHGFWVSIFNCVWITTVHFIFFTTYAQNHPDMVIHWHPRLAMVLMGPVVGIVCGLILGLFALIASKLVKPNASVR
;
A
#
# COMPACT_ATOMS: atom_id res chain seq x y z
N MET A 1 7.67 -4.77 17.33
CA MET A 1 6.88 -4.55 16.09
C MET A 1 5.66 -3.76 16.51
N ASN A 2 5.41 -2.60 15.92
CA ASN A 2 4.28 -1.76 16.29
C ASN A 2 3.11 -2.04 15.35
N TRP A 3 2.30 -3.05 15.67
CA TRP A 3 1.14 -3.46 14.86
C TRP A 3 0.08 -2.37 14.75
N LYS A 4 -0.10 -1.56 15.80
CA LYS A 4 -1.01 -0.41 15.77
C LYS A 4 -0.60 0.57 14.69
N LEU A 5 0.69 0.91 14.59
CA LEU A 5 1.21 1.78 13.53
C LEU A 5 1.02 1.17 12.15
N ILE A 6 1.30 -0.13 11.98
CA ILE A 6 1.13 -0.83 10.70
C ILE A 6 -0.32 -0.74 10.21
N VAL A 7 -1.28 -1.03 11.09
CA VAL A 7 -2.71 -0.96 10.75
C VAL A 7 -3.14 0.47 10.46
N GLN A 8 -2.69 1.46 11.25
CA GLN A 8 -3.02 2.86 11.01
C GLN A 8 -2.49 3.36 9.66
N LEU A 9 -1.25 3.01 9.32
CA LEU A 9 -0.65 3.39 8.04
C LEU A 9 -1.29 2.64 6.86
N SER A 10 -1.79 1.41 7.07
CA SER A 10 -2.46 0.68 5.98
C SER A 10 -3.84 1.22 5.64
N LEU A 11 -4.46 2.04 6.51
CA LEU A 11 -5.72 2.71 6.19
C LEU A 11 -5.59 3.70 5.02
N PHE A 12 -4.39 4.23 4.74
CA PHE A 12 -4.16 5.01 3.53
C PHE A 12 -4.37 4.17 2.27
N GLY A 13 -4.00 2.88 2.29
CA GLY A 13 -4.28 1.97 1.18
C GLY A 13 -5.78 1.70 1.01
N LEU A 14 -6.52 1.61 2.12
CA LEU A 14 -7.98 1.46 2.08
C LEU A 14 -8.67 2.70 1.47
N ILE A 15 -8.27 3.90 1.90
CA ILE A 15 -8.79 5.16 1.35
C ILE A 15 -8.49 5.23 -0.15
N MET A 16 -7.26 4.89 -0.55
CA MET A 16 -6.89 4.83 -1.96
C MET A 16 -7.72 3.82 -2.75
N ALA A 17 -7.98 2.63 -2.21
CA ALA A 17 -8.77 1.61 -2.89
C ALA A 17 -10.19 2.09 -3.24
N PHE A 18 -10.83 2.86 -2.34
CA PHE A 18 -12.10 3.50 -2.65
C PHE A 18 -11.95 4.64 -3.67
N GLY A 19 -10.87 5.41 -3.57
CA GLY A 19 -10.54 6.46 -4.53
C GLY A 19 -10.40 5.94 -5.97
N THR A 20 -9.70 4.82 -6.16
CA THR A 20 -9.46 4.22 -7.48
C THR A 20 -10.71 3.56 -8.08
N ILE A 21 -11.74 3.26 -7.28
CA ILE A 21 -13.00 2.75 -7.84
C ILE A 21 -13.74 3.81 -8.67
N SER A 22 -13.57 5.11 -8.40
CA SER A 22 -14.47 6.14 -8.95
C SER A 22 -13.84 7.50 -9.27
N LEU A 23 -12.80 7.90 -8.54
CA LEU A 23 -12.29 9.28 -8.55
C LEU A 23 -10.90 9.41 -9.17
N ILE A 24 -10.07 8.38 -9.03
CA ILE A 24 -8.65 8.42 -9.41
C ILE A 24 -8.46 7.60 -10.70
N PRO A 25 -8.10 8.23 -11.82
CA PRO A 25 -7.74 7.52 -13.05
C PRO A 25 -6.42 6.76 -12.94
N ASP A 26 -6.33 5.64 -13.65
CA ASP A 26 -5.15 4.78 -13.80
C ASP A 26 -3.81 5.51 -13.95
N LYS A 27 -3.78 6.53 -14.82
CA LYS A 27 -2.54 7.22 -15.20
C LYS A 27 -1.90 7.99 -14.05
N ILE A 28 -2.70 8.37 -13.03
CA ILE A 28 -2.23 9.17 -11.90
C ILE A 28 -2.11 8.35 -10.61
N GLU A 29 -2.66 7.13 -10.55
CA GLU A 29 -2.53 6.26 -9.38
C GLU A 29 -1.08 6.07 -8.89
N PRO A 30 -0.08 5.82 -9.77
CA PRO A 30 1.29 5.58 -9.32
C PRO A 30 1.89 6.77 -8.57
N PHE A 31 1.46 8.00 -8.89
CA PHE A 31 1.91 9.20 -8.23
C PHE A 31 1.37 9.29 -6.79
N PHE A 32 0.08 8.97 -6.58
CA PHE A 32 -0.49 8.91 -5.24
C PHE A 32 0.16 7.82 -4.39
N TRP A 33 0.41 6.64 -4.97
CA TRP A 33 1.12 5.56 -4.29
C TRP A 33 2.53 5.97 -3.86
N LEU A 34 3.26 6.68 -4.73
CA LEU A 34 4.60 7.18 -4.41
C LEU A 34 4.57 8.14 -3.21
N VAL A 35 3.62 9.08 -3.19
CA VAL A 35 3.44 10.03 -2.08
C VAL A 35 3.11 9.29 -0.77
N ILE A 36 2.20 8.32 -0.81
CA ILE A 36 1.84 7.50 0.35
C ILE A 36 3.03 6.68 0.84
N PHE A 37 3.81 6.09 -0.07
CA PHE A 37 4.99 5.30 0.29
C PHE A 37 6.06 6.17 0.95
N ALA A 38 6.32 7.36 0.41
CA ALA A 38 7.24 8.32 1.01
C ALA A 38 6.76 8.76 2.40
N PHE A 39 5.47 9.08 2.54
CA PHE A 39 4.86 9.46 3.81
C PHE A 39 4.96 8.33 4.85
N CYS A 40 4.54 7.11 4.50
CA CYS A 40 4.61 5.94 5.37
C CYS A 40 6.05 5.64 5.79
N ALA A 41 7.00 5.67 4.85
CA ALA A 41 8.41 5.47 5.14
C ALA A 41 8.96 6.51 6.13
N PHE A 42 8.61 7.78 5.96
CA PHE A 42 8.98 8.86 6.87
C PHE A 42 8.40 8.67 8.27
N VAL A 43 7.10 8.34 8.38
CA VAL A 43 6.45 8.11 9.67
C VAL A 43 7.06 6.90 10.38
N ILE A 44 7.30 5.79 9.66
CA ILE A 44 7.98 4.60 10.20
C ILE A 44 9.38 4.97 10.72
N ALA A 45 10.15 5.73 9.95
CA ALA A 45 11.49 6.17 10.34
C ALA A 45 11.50 7.02 11.62
N ARG A 46 10.46 7.84 11.85
CA ARG A 46 10.35 8.68 13.06
C ARG A 46 9.77 7.96 14.27
N ALA A 47 8.82 7.07 14.05
CA ALA A 47 8.02 6.45 15.11
C ALA A 47 8.58 5.10 15.60
N CYS A 48 9.45 4.46 14.82
CA CYS A 48 10.06 3.19 15.19
C CYS A 48 11.52 3.38 15.62
N THR A 49 11.99 2.50 16.51
CA THR A 49 13.41 2.42 16.91
C THR A 49 14.17 1.30 16.20
N GLY A 50 13.47 0.46 15.44
CA GLY A 50 14.07 -0.66 14.70
C GLY A 50 13.06 -1.44 13.86
N LYS A 51 13.56 -2.45 13.13
CA LYS A 51 12.77 -3.30 12.22
C LYS A 51 12.01 -2.48 11.15
N TYR A 52 12.59 -1.37 10.66
CA TYR A 52 11.96 -0.44 9.72
C TYR A 52 11.46 -1.13 8.44
N PHE A 53 12.32 -1.97 7.85
CA PHE A 53 11.97 -2.75 6.67
C PHE A 53 10.72 -3.61 6.89
N MET A 54 10.64 -4.30 8.04
CA MET A 54 9.50 -5.17 8.35
C MET A 54 8.22 -4.37 8.57
N HIS A 55 8.28 -3.17 9.15
CA HIS A 55 7.08 -2.31 9.26
C HIS A 55 6.58 -1.90 7.88
N GLY A 56 7.48 -1.46 6.99
CA GLY A 56 7.11 -1.10 5.62
C GLY A 56 6.56 -2.28 4.84
N PHE A 57 7.18 -3.46 4.95
CA PHE A 57 6.71 -4.68 4.33
C PHE A 57 5.28 -5.05 4.78
N TRP A 58 5.03 -5.09 6.08
CA TRP A 58 3.72 -5.45 6.61
C TRP A 58 2.65 -4.40 6.26
N VAL A 59 2.97 -3.10 6.23
CA VAL A 59 2.03 -2.06 5.76
C VAL A 59 1.53 -2.38 4.35
N SER A 60 2.42 -2.76 3.43
CA SER A 60 2.02 -3.11 2.06
C SER A 60 1.21 -4.40 1.98
N ILE A 61 1.48 -5.40 2.83
CA ILE A 61 0.65 -6.63 2.88
C ILE A 61 -0.78 -6.29 3.31
N PHE A 62 -0.96 -5.47 4.35
CA PHE A 62 -2.30 -5.02 4.74
C PHE A 62 -2.96 -4.17 3.66
N ASN A 63 -2.20 -3.28 2.99
CA ASN A 63 -2.72 -2.51 1.85
C ASN A 63 -3.22 -3.43 0.74
N CYS A 64 -2.46 -4.47 0.39
CA CYS A 64 -2.87 -5.45 -0.61
C CYS A 64 -4.20 -6.12 -0.24
N VAL A 65 -4.38 -6.52 1.03
CA VAL A 65 -5.64 -7.10 1.50
C VAL A 65 -6.79 -6.09 1.34
N TRP A 66 -6.59 -4.83 1.74
CA TRP A 66 -7.60 -3.80 1.59
C TRP A 66 -7.97 -3.54 0.13
N ILE A 67 -6.98 -3.28 -0.72
CA ILE A 67 -7.19 -2.97 -2.14
C ILE A 67 -7.89 -4.13 -2.83
N THR A 68 -7.37 -5.35 -2.68
CA THR A 68 -7.94 -6.55 -3.32
C THR A 68 -9.38 -6.77 -2.85
N THR A 69 -9.65 -6.62 -1.54
CA THR A 69 -11.00 -6.82 -1.00
C THR A 69 -11.98 -5.81 -1.55
N VAL A 70 -11.63 -4.52 -1.53
CA VAL A 70 -12.52 -3.45 -2.01
C VAL A 70 -12.74 -3.60 -3.52
N HIS A 71 -11.69 -3.82 -4.31
CA HIS A 71 -11.83 -4.02 -5.74
C HIS A 71 -12.59 -5.30 -6.12
N PHE A 72 -12.49 -6.36 -5.32
CA PHE A 72 -13.26 -7.58 -5.53
C PHE A 72 -14.75 -7.36 -5.27
N ILE A 73 -15.10 -6.67 -4.17
CA ILE A 73 -16.50 -6.37 -3.81
C ILE A 73 -17.13 -5.43 -4.84
N PHE A 74 -16.40 -4.38 -5.23
CA PHE A 74 -16.88 -3.35 -6.15
C PHE A 74 -16.43 -3.58 -7.61
N PHE A 75 -16.17 -4.84 -7.98
CA PHE A 75 -15.57 -5.20 -9.25
C PHE A 75 -16.30 -4.61 -10.46
N THR A 76 -17.63 -4.61 -10.47
CA THR A 76 -18.42 -4.09 -11.59
C THR A 76 -18.14 -2.60 -11.83
N THR A 77 -18.11 -1.80 -10.78
CA THR A 77 -17.81 -0.36 -10.86
C THR A 77 -16.35 -0.12 -11.23
N TYR A 78 -15.44 -0.90 -10.63
CA TYR A 78 -14.01 -0.83 -10.96
C TYR A 78 -13.75 -1.11 -12.44
N ALA A 79 -14.31 -2.20 -12.98
CA ALA A 79 -14.12 -2.61 -14.38
C ALA A 79 -14.71 -1.62 -15.39
N GLN A 80 -15.77 -0.89 -15.04
CA GLN A 80 -16.31 0.18 -15.90
C GLN A 80 -15.33 1.36 -16.04
N ASN A 81 -14.56 1.63 -14.99
CA ASN A 81 -13.57 2.71 -14.99
C ASN A 81 -12.18 2.25 -15.46
N HIS A 82 -11.95 0.93 -15.57
CA HIS A 82 -10.67 0.29 -15.88
C HIS A 82 -10.81 -0.80 -16.96
N PRO A 83 -11.35 -0.48 -18.15
CA PRO A 83 -11.67 -1.50 -19.16
C PRO A 83 -10.43 -2.24 -19.69
N ASP A 84 -9.28 -1.55 -19.75
CA ASP A 84 -8.02 -2.12 -20.25
C ASP A 84 -7.40 -3.15 -19.30
N MET A 85 -7.83 -3.16 -18.03
CA MET A 85 -7.36 -4.09 -17.00
C MET A 85 -8.16 -5.40 -16.99
N VAL A 86 -9.20 -5.52 -17.83
CA VAL A 86 -10.00 -6.74 -17.95
C VAL A 86 -9.26 -7.72 -18.87
N ILE A 87 -8.42 -8.55 -18.26
CA ILE A 87 -7.71 -9.65 -18.94
C ILE A 87 -8.75 -10.67 -19.46
N HIS A 88 -8.47 -11.36 -20.57
CA HIS A 88 -9.31 -12.45 -21.14
C HIS A 88 -9.59 -13.64 -20.19
N TRP A 89 -9.01 -13.64 -18.99
CA TRP A 89 -9.25 -14.62 -17.93
C TRP A 89 -10.43 -14.18 -17.04
N HIS A 90 -10.92 -15.04 -16.15
CA HIS A 90 -11.93 -14.62 -15.18
C HIS A 90 -11.37 -13.48 -14.30
N PRO A 91 -11.80 -12.20 -14.46
CA PRO A 91 -11.03 -11.05 -13.99
C PRO A 91 -10.85 -11.01 -12.47
N ARG A 92 -11.86 -11.49 -11.73
CA ARG A 92 -11.80 -11.62 -10.27
C ARG A 92 -10.73 -12.62 -9.80
N LEU A 93 -10.48 -13.68 -10.57
CA LEU A 93 -9.43 -14.65 -10.26
C LEU A 93 -8.05 -14.02 -10.47
N ALA A 94 -7.89 -13.26 -11.56
CA ALA A 94 -6.66 -12.52 -11.81
C ALA A 94 -6.36 -11.53 -10.67
N MET A 95 -7.37 -10.82 -10.15
CA MET A 95 -7.18 -9.90 -9.02
C MET A 95 -6.75 -10.61 -7.73
N VAL A 96 -7.36 -11.75 -7.40
CA VAL A 96 -7.01 -12.54 -6.20
C VAL A 96 -5.60 -13.11 -6.29
N LEU A 97 -5.13 -13.48 -7.48
CA LEU A 97 -3.78 -14.02 -7.69
C LEU A 97 -2.72 -12.93 -7.80
N MET A 98 -3.02 -11.84 -8.49
CA MET A 98 -2.10 -10.71 -8.67
C MET A 98 -1.95 -9.88 -7.41
N GLY A 99 -3.00 -9.77 -6.59
CA GLY A 99 -2.98 -9.06 -5.31
C GLY A 99 -1.77 -9.45 -4.46
N PRO A 100 -1.62 -10.71 -4.03
CA PRO A 100 -0.48 -11.17 -3.23
C PRO A 100 0.89 -10.88 -3.86
N VAL A 101 1.02 -11.08 -5.18
CA VAL A 101 2.28 -10.81 -5.89
C VAL A 101 2.63 -9.33 -5.82
N VAL A 102 1.68 -8.45 -6.16
CA VAL A 102 1.85 -6.98 -6.08
C VAL A 102 2.10 -6.56 -4.64
N GLY A 103 1.37 -7.11 -3.66
CA GLY A 103 1.54 -6.83 -2.24
C GLY A 103 2.95 -7.16 -1.73
N ILE A 104 3.52 -8.29 -2.15
CA ILE A 104 4.90 -8.67 -1.82
C ILE A 104 5.88 -7.68 -2.46
N VAL A 105 5.77 -7.41 -3.76
CA VAL A 105 6.68 -6.49 -4.47
C VAL A 105 6.62 -5.08 -3.87
N CYS A 106 5.43 -4.52 -3.69
CA CYS A 106 5.23 -3.25 -3.01
C CYS A 106 5.71 -3.28 -1.55
N GLY A 107 5.61 -4.42 -0.86
CA GLY A 107 6.16 -4.61 0.48
C GLY A 107 7.67 -4.53 0.52
N LEU A 108 8.35 -5.14 -0.44
CA LEU A 108 9.80 -5.02 -0.57
C LEU A 108 10.19 -3.56 -0.82
N ILE A 109 9.50 -2.88 -1.74
CA ILE A 109 9.76 -1.46 -2.07
C ILE A 109 9.56 -0.56 -0.85
N LEU A 110 8.38 -0.63 -0.20
CA LEU A 110 8.09 0.20 0.98
C LEU A 110 9.01 -0.14 2.16
N GLY A 111 9.35 -1.42 2.34
CA GLY A 111 10.33 -1.85 3.33
C GLY A 111 11.70 -1.20 3.09
N LEU A 112 12.18 -1.19 1.85
CA LEU A 112 13.43 -0.51 1.49
C LEU A 112 13.34 1.00 1.72
N PHE A 113 12.23 1.64 1.35
CA PHE A 113 12.03 3.07 1.57
C PHE A 113 12.06 3.41 3.06
N ALA A 114 11.38 2.64 3.91
CA ALA A 114 11.39 2.81 5.35
C ALA A 114 12.80 2.63 5.95
N LEU A 115 13.55 1.65 5.44
CA LEU A 115 14.93 1.42 5.87
C LEU A 115 15.85 2.58 5.47
N ILE A 116 15.74 3.08 4.24
CA ILE A 116 16.52 4.23 3.77
C ILE A 116 16.14 5.49 4.56
N ALA A 117 14.84 5.76 4.72
CA ALA A 117 14.34 6.89 5.50
C ALA A 117 14.85 6.87 6.95
N SER A 118 14.94 5.69 7.58
CA SER A 118 15.49 5.57 8.94
C SER A 118 16.95 5.99 9.10
N LYS A 119 17.73 6.01 8.00
CA LYS A 119 19.12 6.49 7.99
C LYS A 119 19.22 7.99 7.78
N LEU A 120 18.21 8.59 7.13
CA LEU A 120 18.19 10.01 6.79
C LEU A 120 17.46 10.85 7.86
N VAL A 121 16.51 10.25 8.57
CA VAL A 121 15.63 10.94 9.51
C VAL A 121 16.06 10.64 10.95
N LYS A 122 16.17 11.68 11.77
CA LYS A 122 16.45 11.54 13.20
C LYS A 122 15.22 10.96 13.91
N PRO A 123 15.35 9.86 14.70
CA PRO A 123 14.25 9.33 15.49
C PRO A 123 13.72 10.37 16.49
N ASN A 124 12.43 10.32 16.79
CA ASN A 124 11.85 11.21 17.80
C ASN A 124 12.45 10.94 19.18
N ALA A 125 12.83 12.01 19.88
CA ALA A 125 13.43 11.93 21.22
C ALA A 125 12.52 11.24 22.25
N SER A 126 11.19 11.28 22.04
CA SER A 126 10.19 10.63 22.90
C SER A 126 10.06 9.11 22.72
N VAL A 127 10.77 8.51 21.76
CA VAL A 127 10.74 7.07 21.47
C VAL A 127 12.04 6.39 21.95
N ARG A 128 12.97 7.14 22.56
CA ARG A 128 14.17 6.58 23.21
C ARG A 128 13.88 6.10 24.62
#